data_AF-A0A9D6MKH5-F1
#
_entry.id   AF-A0A9D6MKH5-F1
#
_cell.length_a   1.000
_cell.length_b   1.000
_cell.length_c   1.000
_cell.angle_alpha   90.00
_cell.angle_beta   90.00
_cell.angle_gamma   90.00
#
_symmetry.space_group_name_H-M   'P 1'
#
loop_
_entity.id
_entity.type
_entity.pdbx_description
1 polymer ?
#
loop_
_entity_poly.entity_id
_entity_poly.type
_entity_poly.pdbx_seq_one_letter_code
_entity_poly.pdbx_strand_id
1 'polypeptide(L)'
;MKGTLSMMAAAMSLLTTAAFAGEVRTYQVTGAVVSVSDGAITVKKGNDNWEIAKGADTKSTGDVKVGDKVTILYRMSATSIEAKPAAAKKK
;
A
#
# COMPACT_ATOMS: atom_id res chain seq x y z
N MET A 1 -34.98 31.17 -30.38
CA MET A 1 -34.14 29.97 -30.58
C MET A 1 -32.86 30.39 -31.29
N LYS A 2 -31.71 30.35 -30.61
CA LYS A 2 -30.34 30.47 -31.16
C LYS A 2 -29.27 30.66 -30.06
N GLY A 3 -29.65 30.87 -28.80
CA GLY A 3 -28.69 31.12 -27.70
C GLY A 3 -28.36 29.95 -26.79
N THR A 4 -29.00 28.79 -26.93
CA THR A 4 -28.87 27.68 -25.94
C THR A 4 -27.97 26.53 -26.39
N LEU A 5 -27.36 26.59 -27.57
CA LEU A 5 -26.56 25.48 -28.12
C LEU A 5 -25.05 25.60 -27.84
N SER A 6 -24.58 26.67 -27.20
CA SER A 6 -23.14 26.82 -26.86
C SER A 6 -22.80 26.48 -25.40
N MET A 7 -23.79 26.09 -24.59
CA MET A 7 -23.58 25.68 -23.20
C MET A 7 -23.76 24.16 -23.03
N MET A 8 -23.42 23.40 -24.07
CA MET A 8 -23.38 21.94 -24.06
C MET A 8 -22.10 21.43 -24.77
N ALA A 9 -21.00 22.18 -24.63
CA ALA A 9 -19.68 21.81 -25.14
C ALA A 9 -18.56 22.03 -24.10
N ALA A 10 -18.92 22.22 -22.83
CA ALA A 10 -18.00 22.19 -21.68
C ALA A 10 -18.17 20.90 -20.86
N ALA A 11 -18.90 19.93 -21.40
CA ALA A 11 -18.85 18.54 -20.94
C ALA A 11 -17.73 17.85 -21.70
N MET A 12 -16.81 17.19 -20.97
CA MET A 12 -15.65 16.42 -21.46
C MET A 12 -14.32 17.18 -21.48
N SER A 13 -13.66 17.27 -20.32
CA SER A 13 -12.19 17.14 -20.23
C SER A 13 -11.72 17.12 -18.78
N LEU A 14 -12.25 16.18 -17.98
CA LEU A 14 -11.51 15.67 -16.83
C LEU A 14 -11.27 14.19 -17.08
N LEU A 15 -10.40 13.90 -18.05
CA LEU A 15 -9.68 12.64 -18.06
C LEU A 15 -8.76 12.68 -16.84
N THR A 16 -9.27 12.25 -15.69
CA THR A 16 -8.43 11.82 -14.58
C THR A 16 -7.61 10.65 -15.08
N THR A 17 -6.41 10.94 -15.58
CA THR A 17 -5.39 9.92 -15.79
C THR A 17 -5.11 9.34 -14.41
N ALA A 18 -5.72 8.19 -14.12
CA ALA A 18 -5.26 7.35 -13.03
C ALA A 18 -3.80 7.02 -13.38
N ALA A 19 -2.87 7.72 -12.75
CA ALA A 19 -1.46 7.39 -12.83
C ALA A 19 -1.35 5.98 -12.24
N PHE A 20 -1.32 4.97 -13.11
CA PHE A 20 -0.94 3.62 -12.73
C PHE A 20 0.55 3.67 -12.38
N ALA A 21 0.84 4.13 -11.17
CA ALA A 21 2.11 3.86 -10.52
C ALA A 21 2.31 2.34 -10.59
N GLY A 22 3.42 1.90 -11.19
CA GLY A 22 3.70 0.49 -11.41
C GLY A 22 3.38 -0.29 -10.14
N GLU A 23 2.45 -1.25 -10.26
CA GLU A 23 1.80 -1.86 -9.10
C GLU A 23 2.86 -2.58 -8.26
N VAL A 24 3.26 -1.95 -7.15
CA VAL A 24 4.21 -2.56 -6.21
C VAL A 24 3.58 -3.86 -5.74
N ARG A 25 4.33 -4.96 -5.87
CA ARG A 25 3.82 -6.29 -5.55
C ARG A 25 3.18 -6.29 -4.18
N THR A 26 1.93 -6.74 -4.14
CA THR A 26 1.21 -6.96 -2.90
C THR A 26 1.53 -8.37 -2.43
N TYR A 27 2.05 -8.46 -1.21
CA TYR A 27 2.41 -9.69 -0.53
C TYR A 27 1.33 -10.03 0.49
N GLN A 28 1.37 -11.28 0.98
CA GLN A 28 0.47 -11.74 2.03
C GLN A 28 1.23 -12.40 3.17
N VAL A 29 0.75 -12.19 4.39
CA VAL A 29 1.17 -12.93 5.57
C VAL A 29 -0.06 -13.37 6.34
N THR A 30 -0.12 -14.65 6.71
CA THR A 30 -1.20 -15.20 7.54
C THR A 30 -0.62 -15.71 8.85
N GLY A 31 -1.23 -15.32 9.96
CA GLY A 31 -0.74 -15.67 11.28
C GLY A 31 -1.70 -15.28 12.39
N ALA A 32 -1.41 -15.72 13.60
CA ALA A 32 -2.12 -15.28 14.79
C ALA A 32 -1.64 -13.88 15.19
N VAL A 33 -2.55 -12.97 15.50
CA VAL A 33 -2.24 -11.61 15.92
C VAL A 33 -1.55 -11.64 17.28
N VAL A 34 -0.40 -10.97 17.37
CA VAL A 34 0.37 -10.83 18.61
C VAL A 34 0.12 -9.46 19.24
N SER A 35 0.01 -8.41 18.42
CA SER A 35 -0.30 -7.06 18.87
C SER A 35 -1.00 -6.25 17.79
N VAL A 36 -1.80 -5.28 18.21
CA VAL A 36 -2.45 -4.29 17.34
C VAL A 36 -2.22 -2.92 17.94
N SER A 37 -1.80 -1.98 17.12
CA SER A 37 -1.66 -0.56 17.45
C SER A 37 -2.25 0.30 16.33
N ASP A 38 -2.22 1.62 16.50
CA ASP A 38 -2.67 2.55 15.46
C ASP A 38 -1.76 2.48 14.22
N GLY A 39 -0.45 2.36 14.43
CA GLY A 39 0.56 2.40 13.36
C GLY A 39 1.00 1.05 12.80
N ALA A 40 0.71 -0.07 13.48
CA ALA A 40 1.12 -1.39 13.03
C ALA A 40 0.25 -2.52 13.59
N ILE A 41 0.26 -3.66 12.90
CA ILE A 41 -0.26 -4.95 13.37
C ILE A 41 0.83 -6.00 13.25
N THR A 42 0.99 -6.82 14.30
CA THR A 42 2.00 -7.89 14.32
C THR A 42 1.33 -9.25 14.33
N VAL A 43 1.77 -10.15 13.46
CA VAL A 43 1.30 -11.55 13.40
C VAL A 43 2.45 -12.52 13.56
N LYS A 44 2.18 -13.67 14.18
CA LYS A 44 3.16 -14.78 14.27
C LYS A 44 2.98 -15.73 13.09
N LYS A 45 4.04 -15.92 12.30
CA LYS A 45 4.11 -16.90 11.21
C LYS A 45 5.31 -17.81 11.43
N GLY A 46 5.05 -19.09 11.71
CA GLY A 46 6.09 -20.01 12.14
C GLY A 46 6.67 -19.55 13.47
N ASN A 47 7.99 -19.33 13.51
CA ASN A 47 8.71 -18.85 14.70
C ASN A 47 8.92 -17.33 14.70
N ASP A 48 8.56 -16.64 13.61
CA ASP A 48 8.84 -15.22 13.44
C ASP A 48 7.61 -14.35 13.67
N ASN A 49 7.81 -13.18 14.26
CA ASN A 49 6.81 -12.13 14.35
C ASN A 49 6.99 -11.16 13.19
N TRP A 50 5.91 -10.97 12.43
CA TRP A 50 5.83 -10.09 11.28
C TRP A 50 5.06 -8.84 11.67
N GLU A 51 5.78 -7.73 11.83
CA GLU A 51 5.20 -6.41 12.07
C GLU A 51 4.92 -5.72 10.74
N ILE A 52 3.66 -5.35 10.52
CA ILE A 52 3.20 -4.72 9.29
C ILE A 52 2.65 -3.33 9.62
N ALA A 53 3.21 -2.32 8.97
CA ALA A 53 2.77 -0.95 9.12
C ALA A 53 1.32 -0.77 8.64
N LYS A 54 0.55 0.03 9.37
CA LYS A 54 -0.78 0.49 9.04
C LYS A 54 -0.71 1.97 8.66
N GLY A 55 -1.41 2.34 7.59
CA GLY A 55 -1.54 3.71 7.11
C GLY A 55 -3.01 4.10 6.92
N ALA A 56 -3.24 5.35 6.52
CA ALA A 56 -4.59 5.86 6.27
C ALA A 56 -5.36 5.10 5.16
N ASP A 57 -4.64 4.42 4.26
CA ASP A 57 -5.19 3.57 3.20
C ASP A 57 -5.46 2.12 3.64
N THR A 58 -5.10 1.76 4.88
CA THR A 58 -5.30 0.41 5.40
C THR A 58 -6.78 0.15 5.65
N LYS A 59 -7.34 -0.79 4.89
CA LYS A 59 -8.71 -1.28 5.09
C LYS A 59 -8.69 -2.44 6.08
N SER A 60 -9.49 -2.35 7.12
CA SER A 60 -9.71 -3.43 8.08
C SER A 60 -11.19 -3.81 8.09
N THR A 61 -11.49 -5.10 8.13
CA THR A 61 -12.84 -5.63 8.20
C THR A 61 -13.05 -6.28 9.56
N GLY A 62 -13.96 -5.72 10.36
CA GLY A 62 -14.27 -6.23 11.70
C GLY A 62 -13.24 -5.84 12.77
N ASP A 63 -13.56 -6.18 14.02
CA ASP A 63 -12.67 -5.94 15.17
C ASP A 63 -11.62 -7.05 15.29
N VAL A 64 -10.40 -6.77 14.84
CA VAL A 64 -9.26 -7.68 14.98
C VAL A 64 -8.69 -7.60 16.40
N LYS A 65 -8.55 -8.74 17.08
CA LYS A 65 -8.03 -8.86 18.46
C LYS A 65 -6.77 -9.72 18.50
N VAL A 66 -6.03 -9.63 19.60
CA VAL A 66 -4.87 -10.50 19.86
C VAL A 66 -5.33 -11.96 19.92
N GLY A 67 -4.59 -12.85 19.27
CA GLY A 67 -4.91 -14.27 19.13
C GLY A 67 -5.68 -14.61 17.85
N ASP A 68 -6.36 -13.65 17.22
CA ASP A 68 -7.12 -13.90 16.00
C ASP A 68 -6.20 -14.34 14.86
N LYS A 69 -6.64 -15.32 14.07
CA LYS A 69 -5.94 -15.71 12.86
C LYS A 69 -6.38 -14.79 11.71
N VAL A 70 -5.45 -13.99 11.20
CA VAL A 70 -5.71 -13.03 10.12
C VAL A 70 -4.78 -13.25 8.94
N THR A 71 -5.22 -12.81 7.76
CA THR A 71 -4.36 -12.64 6.58
C THR A 71 -4.23 -11.15 6.31
N ILE A 72 -2.99 -10.66 6.26
CA ILE A 72 -2.67 -9.26 5.99
C ILE A 72 -2.07 -9.17 4.59
N LEU A 73 -2.66 -8.33 3.75
CA LEU A 73 -2.10 -7.92 2.47
C LEU A 73 -1.26 -6.66 2.70
N TYR A 74 -0.02 -6.66 2.22
CA TYR A 74 0.90 -5.54 2.44
C TYR A 74 1.83 -5.33 1.26
N ARG A 75 2.40 -4.13 1.18
CA ARG A 75 3.46 -3.78 0.22
C ARG A 75 4.74 -3.52 0.99
N MET A 76 5.87 -3.92 0.43
CA MET A 76 7.19 -3.54 0.94
C MET A 76 7.62 -2.26 0.24
N SER A 77 8.11 -1.28 1.01
CA SER A 77 8.60 0.00 0.48
C SER A 77 9.93 0.34 1.13
N ALA A 78 10.88 0.80 0.32
CA ALA A 78 12.17 1.25 0.83
C ALA A 78 12.00 2.59 1.55
N THR A 79 12.61 2.74 2.72
CA THR A 79 12.62 3.99 3.50
C THR A 79 13.81 4.88 3.16
N SER A 80 14.94 4.29 2.73
CA SER A 80 16.12 4.99 2.25
C SER A 80 16.90 4.10 1.29
N ILE A 81 17.56 4.71 0.30
CA ILE A 81 18.45 4.04 -0.64
C ILE A 81 19.74 4.85 -0.70
N GLU A 82 20.85 4.24 -0.30
CA GLU A 82 22.19 4.82 -0.40
C GLU A 82 23.00 4.06 -1.46
N ALA A 83 23.37 4.74 -2.55
CA ALA A 83 24.22 4.15 -3.58
C ALA A 83 25.69 4.26 -3.16
N LYS A 84 26.33 3.11 -2.87
CA LYS A 84 27.78 3.05 -2.66
C LYS A 84 28.48 2.74 -4.00
N PRO A 85 29.52 3.51 -4.37
CA PRO A 85 30.24 3.26 -5.62
C PRO A 85 30.84 1.86 -5.60
N ALA A 86 30.63 1.10 -6.68
CA ALA A 86 31.29 -0.18 -6.86
C ALA A 86 32.81 0.06 -6.91
N ALA A 87 33.59 -0.71 -6.14
CA ALA A 87 35.05 -0.62 -6.20
C ALA A 87 35.51 -0.78 -7.65
N ALA A 88 36.19 0.24 -8.18
CA ALA A 88 36.69 0.22 -9.55
C ALA A 88 37.56 -1.03 -9.73
N LYS A 89 37.14 -1.95 -10.61
CA LYS A 89 38.00 -3.06 -11.04
C LYS A 89 39.24 -2.43 -11.68
N LYS A 90 40.39 -2.55 -11.02
CA LYS A 90 41.69 -2.24 -11.64
C LYS A 90 41.81 -3.16 -12.87
N LYS A 91 41.98 -2.54 -14.04
CA LYS A 91 42.37 -3.23 -15.26
C LYS A 91 43.82 -3.68 -15.14
#